data_AF-A0A1V6G2S5-F1
#
_entry.id   AF-A0A1V6G2S5-F1
#
_cell.length_a   1.000
_cell.length_b   1.000
_cell.length_c   1.000
_cell.angle_alpha   90.00
_cell.angle_beta   90.00
_cell.angle_gamma   90.00
#
_symmetry.space_group_name_H-M   'P 1'
#
loop_
_entity.id
_entity.type
_entity.pdbx_description
1 polymer ?
#
loop_
_entity_poly.entity_id
_entity_poly.type
_entity_poly.pdbx_seq_one_letter_code
_entity_poly.pdbx_strand_id
1 'polypeptide(L)' 'MEKAVFYFERAEALESFEADARLRHAQLLVRNGNYQEALPLLKRALELKPREAVQRYAEQVERAARLRNG' A
#
# COMPACT_ATOMS: atom_id res chain seq x y z
N MET A 1 -27.96 4.41 -16.80
CA MET A 1 -27.33 4.62 -15.48
C MET A 1 -26.67 3.34 -14.96
N GLU A 2 -27.31 2.16 -15.05
CA GLU A 2 -26.76 0.88 -14.56
C GLU A 2 -25.38 0.48 -15.13
N LYS A 3 -25.12 0.71 -16.43
CA LYS A 3 -23.81 0.39 -17.03
C LYS A 3 -22.65 1.21 -16.46
N ALA A 4 -22.88 2.47 -16.10
CA ALA A 4 -21.84 3.33 -15.56
C ALA A 4 -21.44 2.86 -14.16
N VAL A 5 -22.44 2.59 -13.30
CA VAL A 5 -22.22 2.01 -11.97
C VAL A 5 -21.43 0.72 -12.05
N PHE A 6 -21.79 -0.20 -12.96
CA PHE A 6 -21.04 -1.44 -13.17
C PHE A 6 -19.57 -1.25 -13.57
N TYR A 7 -19.27 -0.29 -14.44
CA TYR A 7 -17.87 0.02 -14.80
C TYR A 7 -17.12 0.70 -13.65
N PHE A 8 -17.78 1.56 -12.88
CA PHE A 8 -17.19 2.17 -11.69
C PHE A 8 -16.93 1.15 -10.60
N GLU A 9 -17.87 0.25 -10.29
CA GLU A 9 -17.68 -0.85 -9.33
C GLU A 9 -16.54 -1.77 -9.75
N ARG A 10 -16.39 -2.05 -11.05
CA ARG A 10 -15.24 -2.82 -11.56
C ARG A 10 -13.92 -2.08 -11.44
N ALA A 11 -13.90 -0.78 -11.72
CA ALA A 11 -12.71 0.05 -11.55
C ALA A 11 -12.30 0.14 -10.07
N GLU A 12 -13.26 0.41 -9.18
CA GLU A 12 -13.08 0.44 -7.72
C GLU A 12 -12.63 -0.90 -7.16
N ALA A 13 -13.16 -2.02 -7.69
CA ALA A 13 -12.73 -3.36 -7.31
C ALA A 13 -11.26 -3.56 -7.68
N LEU A 14 -10.85 -3.22 -8.91
CA LEU A 14 -9.44 -3.33 -9.34
C LEU A 14 -8.51 -2.49 -8.48
N GLU A 15 -8.87 -1.23 -8.20
CA GLU A 15 -8.07 -0.33 -7.35
C GLU A 15 -8.01 -0.80 -5.89
N SER A 16 -9.10 -1.37 -5.37
CA SER A 16 -9.14 -1.94 -4.02
C SER A 16 -8.27 -3.19 -3.89
N PHE A 17 -8.33 -4.10 -4.87
CA PHE A 17 -7.44 -5.27 -4.92
C PHE A 17 -5.98 -4.85 -5.09
N GLU A 18 -5.74 -3.81 -5.89
CA GLU A 18 -4.42 -3.23 -6.11
C GLU A 18 -3.81 -2.71 -4.80
N ALA A 19 -4.60 -2.03 -3.96
CA ALA A 19 -4.16 -1.54 -2.65
C ALA A 19 -3.77 -2.70 -1.71
N ASP A 20 -4.60 -3.74 -1.61
CA ASP A 20 -4.35 -4.89 -0.74
C ASP A 20 -3.14 -5.72 -1.22
N ALA A 21 -2.97 -5.89 -2.52
CA ALA A 21 -1.82 -6.57 -3.10
C ALA A 21 -0.51 -5.84 -2.79
N ARG A 22 -0.49 -4.51 -2.94
CA ARG A 22 0.69 -3.70 -2.59
C ARG A 22 1.01 -3.72 -1.11
N LEU A 23 0.00 -3.66 -0.24
CA LEU A 23 0.21 -3.80 1.20
C LEU A 23 0.88 -5.14 1.54
N ARG A 24 0.37 -6.25 0.99
CA ARG A 24 0.96 -7.58 1.22
C ARG A 24 2.38 -7.68 0.69
N HIS A 25 2.64 -7.14 -0.51
CA HIS A 25 3.99 -7.11 -1.08
C HIS A 25 4.95 -6.28 -0.21
N ALA A 26 4.53 -5.10 0.25
CA ALA A 26 5.31 -4.28 1.17
C ALA A 26 5.62 -5.02 2.47
N GLN A 27 4.65 -5.74 3.06
CA GLN A 27 4.85 -6.53 4.26
C GLN A 27 5.90 -7.64 4.06
N LEU A 28 5.91 -8.29 2.90
CA LEU A 28 6.94 -9.28 2.55
C LEU A 28 8.33 -8.64 2.45
N LEU A 29 8.43 -7.49 1.80
CA LEU A 29 9.69 -6.74 1.71
C LEU A 29 10.18 -6.30 3.08
N VAL A 30 9.30 -5.79 3.95
CA VAL A 30 9.66 -5.43 5.34
C VAL A 30 10.19 -6.62 6.11
N ARG A 31 9.55 -7.80 6.00
CA ARG A 31 10.03 -9.04 6.63
C ARG A 31 11.42 -9.46 6.13
N ASN A 32 11.73 -9.19 4.87
CA ASN A 32 13.03 -9.46 4.28
C ASN A 32 14.06 -8.36 4.57
N GLY A 33 13.68 -7.33 5.32
CA GLY A 33 14.56 -6.20 5.58
C GLY A 33 14.73 -5.29 4.37
N ASN A 34 13.81 -5.26 3.40
CA ASN A 34 13.86 -4.39 2.21
C ASN A 34 12.99 -3.14 2.38
N TYR A 35 13.26 -2.33 3.42
CA TYR A 35 12.40 -1.19 3.79
C TYR A 35 12.29 -0.11 2.71
N GLN A 36 13.37 0.18 1.97
CA GLN A 36 13.35 1.18 0.89
C GLN A 36 12.40 0.80 -0.25
N GLU A 37 12.34 -0.49 -0.61
CA GLU A 37 11.44 -1.01 -1.64
C GLU A 37 9.99 -1.10 -1.14
N ALA A 38 9.79 -1.29 0.17
CA ALA A 38 8.46 -1.38 0.78
C ALA A 38 7.72 -0.04 0.83
N LEU A 39 8.42 1.07 1.07
CA LEU A 39 7.82 2.41 1.22
C LEU A 39 6.98 2.89 0.03
N PRO A 40 7.45 2.82 -1.24
CA PRO A 40 6.63 3.24 -2.38
C PRO A 40 5.37 2.39 -2.54
N LEU A 41 5.41 1.10 -2.18
CA LEU A 41 4.23 0.24 -2.22
C LEU A 41 3.20 0.62 -1.16
N LEU A 42 3.64 0.95 0.06
CA LEU A 42 2.76 1.43 1.13
C LEU A 42 2.13 2.78 0.79
N LYS A 43 2.91 3.69 0.20
CA LYS A 43 2.39 4.97 -0.29
C LYS A 43 1.29 4.77 -1.33
N ARG A 44 1.53 3.92 -2.33
CA ARG A 44 0.52 3.65 -3.37
C ARG A 44 -0.71 2.93 -2.80
N ALA A 45 -0.55 2.03 -1.83
CA ALA A 45 -1.68 1.41 -1.15
C ALA A 45 -2.54 2.44 -0.41
N LEU A 46 -1.93 3.46 0.21
CA LEU A 46 -2.63 4.56 0.89
C LEU A 46 -3.33 5.52 -0.08
N GLU A 47 -2.71 5.81 -1.23
CA GLU A 47 -3.34 6.62 -2.29
C GLU A 47 -4.62 5.96 -2.82
N LEU A 48 -4.60 4.64 -3.00
CA LEU A 48 -5.73 3.87 -3.51
C LEU A 48 -6.81 3.64 -2.44
N LYS A 49 -6.40 3.34 -1.21
CA LYS A 49 -7.32 3.12 -0.10
C LYS A 49 -6.73 3.63 1.22
N PRO A 50 -7.07 4.88 1.61
CA PRO A 50 -6.61 5.45 2.87
C PRO A 50 -7.05 4.59 4.06
N ARG A 51 -6.06 4.16 4.86
CA ARG A 51 -6.28 3.34 6.07
C ARG A 51 -5.28 3.78 7.12
N GLU A 52 -5.76 4.23 8.27
CA GLU A 52 -4.91 4.70 9.37
C GLU A 52 -3.88 3.65 9.81
N ALA A 53 -4.28 2.37 9.88
CA ALA A 53 -3.38 1.27 10.21
C ALA A 53 -2.22 1.13 9.21
N VAL A 54 -2.48 1.34 7.91
CA VAL A 54 -1.43 1.29 6.87
C VAL A 54 -0.52 2.50 6.95
N GLN A 55 -1.06 3.68 7.31
CA GLN A 55 -0.26 4.88 7.52
C GLN A 55 0.70 4.72 8.69
N ARG A 56 0.19 4.31 9.87
CA ARG A 56 1.02 4.01 11.05
C ARG A 56 2.08 2.94 10.75
N TYR A 57 1.76 1.98 9.89
CA TYR A 57 2.72 0.96 9.44
C TYR A 57 3.80 1.57 8.53
N ALA A 58 3.43 2.39 7.55
CA ALA A 58 4.39 3.08 6.67
C ALA A 58 5.38 3.96 7.45
N GLU A 59 4.91 4.69 8.47
CA GLU A 59 5.77 5.49 9.34
C GLU A 59 6.79 4.64 10.12
N GLN A 60 6.39 3.44 10.58
CA GLN A 60 7.30 2.50 11.24
C GLN A 60 8.37 1.99 10.27
N VAL A 61 7.96 1.63 9.05
CA VAL A 61 8.87 1.17 8.00
C VAL A 61 9.84 2.29 7.59
N GLU A 62 9.38 3.54 7.53
CA GLU A 62 10.23 4.69 7.22
C GLU A 62 11.28 4.95 8.30
N ARG A 63 10.90 4.85 9.57
CA ARG A 63 11.86 4.91 10.69
C ARG A 63 12.92 3.80 10.57
N ALA A 64 12.50 2.56 10.30
CA ALA A 64 13.41 1.44 10.12
C ALA A 64 14.34 1.61 8.90
N ALA A 65 13.84 2.17 7.80
CA ALA A 65 14.64 2.50 6.62
C ALA A 65 15.72 3.53 6.94
N ARG A 66 15.38 4.60 7.67
CA ARG A 66 16.34 5.63 8.08
C ARG A 66 17.44 5.08 8.98
N LEU A 67 17.09 4.23 9.95
CA LEU A 67 18.05 3.62 10.87
C LEU A 67 19.03 2.67 10.19
N ARG A 68 18.69 2.09 9.03
CA ARG A 68 19.59 1.22 8.27
C ARG A 68 20.59 1.98 7.39
N ASN A 69 20.29 3.24 7.07
CA ASN A 69 21.10 4.07 6.16
C ASN A 69 21.98 5.10 6.89
N GLY A 70 21.96 5.11 8.22
CA GLY A 70 22.87 5.89 9.07
C GLY A 70 23.90 4.97 9.71
#